data_AF-A0A2I9CWU5-F1
#
_entry.id   AF-A0A2I9CWU5-F1
#
_cell.length_a   1.000
_cell.length_b   1.000
_cell.length_c   1.000
_cell.angle_alpha   90.00
_cell.angle_beta   90.00
_cell.angle_gamma   90.00
#
_symmetry.space_group_name_H-M   'P 1'
#
loop_
_entity.id
_entity.type
_entity.pdbx_description
1 polymer ?
#
loop_
_entity_poly.entity_id
_entity_poly.type
_entity_poly.pdbx_seq_one_letter_code
_entity_poly.pdbx_strand_id
1 'polypeptide(L)'
;MKRILPLALLLLGACAPMRTAHTPRPDATPFTRYVALGDSITAGFQSGGLTAESQRAAYPHLLGERAGLDVPMPEVQDPGCPPPVNVKGEKNCALRQPGIVSPVVAVPGAKVSDVLNSTDTQVTDPDPQLYDADLYRAILGPGTTQLQAALARKPLFATVWIGNNDVLLPTLRGRPDQATPLESFRADYTTLVDRLLAGGVQHLVVMTVPDVTRVPALIPVRQLRLAGLVDDSCRGQDAYFGSVIAARASKESPLSCNAPEALTAAEYRQAQSIVEGYNAAIREIAAARGVPVFDVTRVLDMLPGRPLIPTAASPFGRSFSLDGVHPSSFAHQRFARELAVFMNQQFGTDLDTRP
;
A
#
# COMPACT_ATOMS: atom_id res chain seq x y z
N MET A 1 -21.69 -69.07 -16.19
CA MET A 1 -20.63 -68.26 -16.84
C MET A 1 -20.60 -66.88 -16.20
N LYS A 2 -19.64 -66.60 -15.32
CA LYS A 2 -19.43 -65.26 -14.71
C LYS A 2 -18.47 -64.48 -15.60
N ARG A 3 -18.90 -63.34 -16.16
CA ARG A 3 -18.03 -62.41 -16.88
C ARG A 3 -17.52 -61.35 -15.89
N ILE A 4 -16.20 -61.34 -15.68
CA ILE A 4 -15.48 -60.31 -14.92
C ILE A 4 -15.11 -59.21 -15.92
N LEU A 5 -15.53 -57.97 -15.67
CA LEU A 5 -15.15 -56.80 -16.44
C LEU A 5 -14.03 -56.07 -15.67
N PRO A 6 -12.84 -55.81 -16.25
CA PRO A 6 -11.79 -55.09 -15.55
C PRO A 6 -12.08 -53.59 -15.62
N LEU A 7 -12.01 -52.92 -14.47
CA LEU A 7 -12.08 -51.47 -14.35
C LEU A 7 -10.69 -50.90 -14.65
N ALA A 8 -10.54 -50.25 -15.80
CA ALA A 8 -9.32 -49.51 -16.14
C ALA A 8 -9.32 -48.15 -15.42
N LEU A 9 -8.40 -47.97 -14.47
CA LEU A 9 -8.19 -46.71 -13.76
C LEU A 9 -7.24 -45.82 -14.58
N LEU A 10 -7.76 -44.79 -15.24
CA LEU A 10 -6.95 -43.75 -15.88
C LEU A 10 -6.43 -42.78 -14.82
N LEU A 11 -5.12 -42.82 -14.57
CA LEU A 11 -4.39 -41.80 -13.81
C LEU A 11 -4.13 -40.58 -14.72
N LEU A 12 -4.96 -39.54 -14.60
CA LEU A 12 -4.67 -38.22 -15.14
C LEU A 12 -3.64 -37.53 -14.22
N GLY A 13 -2.36 -37.63 -14.57
CA GLY A 13 -1.31 -36.83 -13.96
C GLY A 13 -1.49 -35.37 -14.37
N ALA A 14 -1.94 -34.52 -13.45
CA ALA A 14 -1.91 -33.08 -13.63
C ALA A 14 -0.45 -32.59 -13.53
N CYS A 15 0.24 -32.49 -14.67
CA CYS A 15 1.43 -31.65 -14.75
C CYS A 15 0.98 -30.19 -14.57
N ALA A 16 1.05 -29.67 -13.34
CA ALA A 16 1.14 -28.24 -13.17
C ALA A 16 2.37 -27.78 -13.98
N PRO A 17 2.26 -26.76 -14.85
CA PRO A 17 3.42 -26.27 -15.57
C PRO A 17 4.43 -25.80 -14.53
N MET A 18 5.57 -26.49 -14.45
CA MET A 18 6.70 -26.07 -13.63
C MET A 18 7.08 -24.68 -14.14
N ARG A 19 6.89 -23.65 -13.31
CA ARG A 19 7.41 -22.31 -13.62
C ARG A 19 8.91 -22.48 -13.79
N THR A 20 9.41 -22.27 -15.01
CA THR A 20 10.86 -22.32 -15.24
C THR A 20 11.48 -21.22 -14.39
N ALA A 21 12.41 -21.62 -13.51
CA ALA A 21 13.16 -20.69 -12.68
C ALA A 21 13.83 -19.65 -13.59
N HIS A 22 13.58 -18.37 -13.33
CA HIS A 22 14.24 -17.29 -14.05
C HIS A 22 15.74 -17.40 -13.78
N THR A 23 16.55 -17.60 -14.83
CA THR A 23 18.00 -17.70 -14.71
C THR A 23 18.59 -16.33 -15.00
N PRO A 24 19.17 -15.62 -14.01
CA PRO A 24 19.68 -14.28 -14.22
C PRO A 24 20.79 -14.23 -15.27
N ARG A 25 20.81 -13.15 -16.07
CA ARG A 25 21.91 -12.87 -17.01
C ARG A 25 23.25 -12.69 -16.25
N PRO A 26 24.38 -13.24 -16.75
CA PRO A 26 25.67 -13.17 -16.04
C PRO A 26 26.22 -11.75 -15.80
N ASP A 27 25.83 -10.79 -16.64
CA ASP A 27 26.23 -9.38 -16.58
C ASP A 27 25.25 -8.50 -15.78
N ALA A 28 24.16 -9.08 -15.26
CA ALA A 28 23.16 -8.33 -14.52
C ALA A 28 23.66 -7.88 -13.15
N THR A 29 23.25 -6.67 -12.74
CA THR A 29 23.45 -6.21 -11.37
C THR A 29 22.71 -7.15 -10.41
N PRO A 30 23.39 -7.81 -9.45
CA PRO A 30 22.73 -8.76 -8.55
C PRO A 30 21.77 -8.06 -7.58
N PHE A 31 20.48 -8.36 -7.68
CA PHE A 31 19.47 -7.86 -6.76
C PHE A 31 19.58 -8.59 -5.41
N THR A 32 20.24 -7.96 -4.44
CA THR A 32 20.51 -8.54 -3.12
C THR A 32 20.40 -7.46 -2.04
N ARG A 33 20.23 -7.87 -0.77
CA ARG A 33 20.14 -6.94 0.38
C ARG A 33 19.10 -5.83 0.12
N TYR A 34 17.91 -6.27 -0.30
CA TYR A 34 16.77 -5.40 -0.56
C TYR A 34 16.06 -5.05 0.75
N VAL A 35 15.61 -3.79 0.88
CA VAL A 35 14.67 -3.35 1.92
C VAL A 35 13.55 -2.52 1.31
N ALA A 36 12.38 -2.55 1.95
CA ALA A 36 11.25 -1.72 1.55
C ALA A 36 10.74 -0.89 2.72
N LEU A 37 10.66 0.42 2.52
CA LEU A 37 10.08 1.37 3.46
C LEU A 37 8.80 1.95 2.88
N GLY A 38 7.87 2.32 3.75
CA GLY A 38 6.61 2.90 3.29
C GLY A 38 5.49 2.80 4.30
N ASP A 39 4.28 2.81 3.75
CA ASP A 39 3.06 2.76 4.51
C ASP A 39 2.29 1.44 4.33
N SER A 40 0.97 1.51 4.42
CA SER A 40 0.05 0.38 4.35
C SER A 40 0.12 -0.36 3.03
N ILE A 41 0.40 0.32 1.91
CA ILE A 41 0.53 -0.33 0.61
C ILE A 41 1.77 -1.23 0.60
N THR A 42 2.91 -0.71 1.05
CA THR A 42 4.16 -1.47 1.11
C THR A 42 4.09 -2.62 2.12
N ALA A 43 3.36 -2.43 3.22
CA ALA A 43 3.11 -3.48 4.22
C ALA A 43 2.18 -4.59 3.72
N GLY A 44 1.39 -4.37 2.67
CA GLY A 44 0.37 -5.33 2.21
C GLY A 44 -0.95 -5.25 2.97
N PHE A 45 -1.29 -4.09 3.50
CA PHE A 45 -2.60 -3.84 4.11
C PHE A 45 -3.69 -3.88 3.03
N GLN A 46 -4.77 -4.62 3.29
CA GLN A 46 -5.89 -4.75 2.36
C GLN A 46 -7.20 -4.88 3.12
N SER A 47 -8.28 -4.34 2.54
CA SER A 47 -9.63 -4.49 3.08
C SER A 47 -9.74 -4.01 4.53
N GLY A 48 -9.06 -2.93 4.90
CA GLY A 48 -9.11 -2.39 6.26
C GLY A 48 -8.30 -3.17 7.30
N GLY A 49 -7.52 -4.19 6.90
CA GLY A 49 -6.73 -4.99 7.83
C GLY A 49 -5.38 -5.44 7.28
N LEU A 50 -4.56 -6.00 8.18
CA LEU A 50 -3.28 -6.61 7.83
C LEU A 50 -3.34 -8.11 8.15
N THR A 51 -3.02 -8.95 7.17
CA THR A 51 -3.02 -10.41 7.32
C THR A 51 -1.77 -10.99 6.68
N ALA A 52 -1.38 -12.21 7.08
CA ALA A 52 -0.27 -12.91 6.43
C ALA A 52 -0.49 -13.11 4.91
N GLU A 53 -1.73 -13.36 4.49
CA GLU A 53 -2.07 -13.48 3.06
C GLU A 53 -1.82 -12.16 2.31
N SER A 54 -2.33 -11.06 2.85
CA SER A 54 -2.21 -9.74 2.22
C SER A 54 -0.75 -9.24 2.23
N GLN A 55 0.03 -9.61 3.25
CA GLN A 55 1.47 -9.35 3.33
C GLN A 55 2.26 -10.12 2.27
N ARG A 56 2.00 -11.42 2.07
CA ARG A 56 2.62 -12.20 0.97
C ARG A 56 2.21 -11.68 -0.41
N ALA A 57 1.03 -11.09 -0.53
CA ALA A 57 0.62 -10.45 -1.77
C ALA A 57 1.23 -9.06 -2.00
N ALA A 58 1.96 -8.49 -1.04
CA ALA A 58 2.51 -7.15 -1.14
C ALA A 58 3.60 -7.06 -2.21
N TYR A 59 3.67 -5.92 -2.91
CA TYR A 59 4.61 -5.75 -4.01
C TYR A 59 6.10 -5.97 -3.63
N PRO A 60 6.60 -5.64 -2.41
CA PRO A 60 8.00 -5.88 -2.08
C PRO A 60 8.34 -7.36 -2.01
N HIS A 61 7.45 -8.17 -1.43
CA HIS A 61 7.62 -9.62 -1.38
C HIS A 61 7.63 -10.21 -2.80
N LEU A 62 6.64 -9.83 -3.61
CA LEU A 62 6.54 -10.26 -5.01
C LEU A 62 7.72 -9.79 -5.89
N LEU A 63 8.30 -8.63 -5.59
CA LEU A 63 9.52 -8.15 -6.26
C LEU A 63 10.72 -9.05 -5.91
N GLY A 64 10.84 -9.46 -4.64
CA GLY A 64 11.81 -10.45 -4.19
C GLY A 64 11.68 -11.78 -4.93
N GLU A 65 10.46 -12.33 -5.00
CA GLU A 65 10.20 -13.57 -5.74
C GLU A 65 10.62 -13.46 -7.21
N ARG A 66 10.37 -12.32 -7.86
CA ARG A 66 10.81 -12.04 -9.25
C ARG A 66 12.34 -12.02 -9.40
N ALA A 67 13.08 -11.79 -8.32
CA ALA A 67 14.54 -11.88 -8.29
C ALA A 67 15.06 -13.28 -7.91
N GLY A 68 14.18 -14.20 -7.52
CA GLY A 68 14.58 -15.43 -6.83
C GLY A 68 15.13 -15.18 -5.42
N LEU A 69 14.83 -14.03 -4.81
CA LEU A 69 15.24 -13.66 -3.46
C LEU A 69 14.10 -13.94 -2.47
N ASP A 70 14.42 -14.61 -1.37
CA ASP A 70 13.51 -14.70 -0.24
C ASP A 70 13.45 -13.36 0.51
N VAL A 71 12.27 -12.74 0.53
CA VAL A 71 11.98 -11.46 1.18
C VAL A 71 10.89 -11.72 2.22
N PRO A 72 11.24 -12.17 3.43
CA PRO A 72 10.25 -12.53 4.44
C PRO A 72 9.46 -11.30 4.87
N MET A 73 8.16 -11.48 5.08
CA MET A 73 7.27 -10.45 5.63
C MET A 73 7.13 -10.63 7.15
N PRO A 74 6.84 -9.56 7.93
CA PRO A 74 6.55 -9.67 9.34
C PRO A 74 5.09 -10.14 9.52
N GLU A 75 4.81 -11.38 9.13
CA GLU A 75 3.46 -11.90 9.00
C GLU A 75 2.69 -11.91 10.33
N VAL A 76 1.55 -11.23 10.40
CA VAL A 76 0.68 -11.23 11.59
C VAL A 76 -0.25 -12.46 11.61
N GLN A 77 -0.63 -12.89 12.81
CA GLN A 77 -1.56 -13.99 13.02
C GLN A 77 -3.01 -13.59 12.72
N ASP A 78 -3.85 -14.59 12.50
CA ASP A 78 -5.29 -14.40 12.34
C ASP A 78 -5.91 -13.85 13.65
N PRO A 79 -6.95 -13.01 13.56
CA PRO A 79 -7.66 -12.62 12.34
C PRO A 79 -7.05 -11.38 11.63
N GLY A 80 -5.94 -10.84 12.14
CA GLY A 80 -5.20 -9.72 11.55
C GLY A 80 -4.98 -8.54 12.50
N CYS A 81 -4.19 -7.56 12.04
CA CYS A 81 -3.79 -6.38 12.80
C CYS A 81 -4.13 -5.06 12.05
N PRO A 82 -5.37 -4.56 12.13
CA PRO A 82 -6.58 -5.22 12.64
C PRO A 82 -7.13 -6.26 11.63
N PRO A 83 -8.20 -7.00 11.97
CA PRO A 83 -8.87 -7.89 11.04
C PRO A 83 -9.47 -7.11 9.87
N PRO A 84 -9.43 -7.66 8.64
CA PRO A 84 -10.09 -7.03 7.50
C PRO A 84 -11.60 -6.84 7.71
N VAL A 85 -12.20 -5.91 6.98
CA VAL A 85 -13.66 -5.71 6.94
C VAL A 85 -14.34 -7.03 6.60
N ASN A 86 -15.47 -7.29 7.28
CA ASN A 86 -16.23 -8.54 7.22
C ASN A 86 -15.53 -9.78 7.81
N VAL A 87 -14.31 -9.67 8.35
CA VAL A 87 -13.68 -10.72 9.17
C VAL A 87 -14.04 -10.50 10.63
N LYS A 88 -14.48 -11.57 11.31
CA LYS A 88 -14.82 -11.53 12.74
C LYS A 88 -13.59 -11.84 13.58
N GLY A 89 -13.49 -11.18 14.74
CA GLY A 89 -12.47 -11.43 15.74
C GLY A 89 -11.86 -10.14 16.27
N GLU A 90 -11.02 -10.28 17.28
CA GLU A 90 -10.29 -9.17 17.88
C GLU A 90 -8.96 -8.94 17.15
N LYS A 91 -8.43 -7.72 17.27
CA LYS A 91 -7.12 -7.36 16.74
C LYS A 91 -6.03 -8.28 17.29
N ASN A 92 -5.23 -8.87 16.40
CA ASN A 92 -4.11 -9.72 16.72
C ASN A 92 -2.86 -9.31 15.93
N CYS A 93 -1.93 -8.63 16.60
CA CYS A 93 -0.65 -8.20 16.03
C CYS A 93 0.50 -9.15 16.37
N ALA A 94 0.21 -10.32 16.96
CA ALA A 94 1.25 -11.31 17.19
C ALA A 94 1.77 -11.84 15.86
N LEU A 95 3.09 -11.96 15.73
CA LEU A 95 3.71 -12.51 14.53
C LEU A 95 3.46 -14.03 14.45
N ARG A 96 3.28 -14.54 13.23
CA ARG A 96 3.22 -15.99 12.95
C ARG A 96 4.55 -16.67 13.24
N GLN A 97 5.64 -15.98 12.97
CA GLN A 97 6.99 -16.42 13.30
C GLN A 97 7.62 -15.40 14.27
N PRO A 98 7.62 -15.69 15.58
CA PRO A 98 8.30 -14.84 16.56
C PRO A 98 9.78 -14.66 16.21
N GLY A 99 10.27 -13.42 16.29
CA GLY A 99 11.66 -13.08 15.99
C GLY A 99 12.01 -13.04 14.50
N ILE A 100 11.03 -13.15 13.59
CA ILE A 100 11.27 -12.96 12.15
C ILE A 100 11.91 -11.60 11.91
N VAL A 101 12.93 -11.60 11.06
CA VAL A 101 13.66 -10.42 10.63
C VAL A 101 13.21 -10.11 9.21
N SER A 102 12.33 -9.12 9.08
CA SER A 102 11.82 -8.68 7.79
C SER A 102 12.69 -7.54 7.20
N PRO A 103 13.06 -7.60 5.90
CA PRO A 103 13.54 -6.44 5.15
C PRO A 103 12.43 -5.45 4.74
N VAL A 104 11.16 -5.86 4.82
CA VAL A 104 10.00 -4.98 4.62
C VAL A 104 9.63 -4.38 5.97
N VAL A 105 9.95 -3.10 6.15
CA VAL A 105 9.82 -2.36 7.40
C VAL A 105 8.73 -1.28 7.32
N ALA A 106 7.87 -1.37 6.30
CA ALA A 106 6.77 -0.45 6.11
C ALA A 106 5.69 -0.66 7.18
N VAL A 107 5.18 0.45 7.72
CA VAL A 107 4.15 0.42 8.78
C VAL A 107 2.87 1.06 8.23
N PRO A 108 1.73 0.36 8.24
CA PRO A 108 0.46 0.94 7.84
C PRO A 108 0.18 2.30 8.48
N GLY A 109 -0.33 3.23 7.68
CA GLY A 109 -0.69 4.56 8.14
C GLY A 109 0.45 5.56 8.38
N ALA A 110 1.71 5.12 8.29
CA ALA A 110 2.85 6.00 8.43
C ALA A 110 2.83 7.15 7.41
N LYS A 111 3.20 8.34 7.88
CA LYS A 111 3.59 9.52 7.10
C LYS A 111 5.11 9.55 6.90
N VAL A 112 5.61 10.49 6.12
CA VAL A 112 7.07 10.64 5.90
C VAL A 112 7.82 10.85 7.23
N SER A 113 7.30 11.71 8.10
CA SER A 113 7.88 12.00 9.42
C SER A 113 7.98 10.76 10.30
N ASP A 114 7.03 9.83 10.19
CA ASP A 114 6.99 8.62 11.00
C ASP A 114 8.11 7.64 10.66
N VAL A 115 8.49 7.57 9.38
CA VAL A 115 9.63 6.75 8.93
C VAL A 115 10.91 7.15 9.67
N LEU A 116 11.06 8.45 9.97
CA LEU A 116 12.21 9.02 10.64
C LEU A 116 12.14 8.90 12.17
N ASN A 117 10.96 9.13 12.74
CA ASN A 117 10.82 9.51 14.15
C ASN A 117 9.95 8.56 14.99
N SER A 118 8.97 7.88 14.39
CA SER A 118 7.97 7.15 15.16
C SER A 118 8.44 5.74 15.55
N THR A 119 8.11 5.36 16.78
CA THR A 119 8.40 4.04 17.37
C THR A 119 7.14 3.51 18.07
N ASP A 120 7.19 2.30 18.62
CA ASP A 120 6.06 1.75 19.39
C ASP A 120 5.75 2.52 20.69
N THR A 121 6.69 3.30 21.22
CA THR A 121 6.46 4.15 22.41
C THR A 121 6.23 5.62 22.06
N GLN A 122 6.42 5.98 20.80
CA GLN A 122 6.27 7.34 20.30
C GLN A 122 5.58 7.29 18.92
N VAL A 123 4.28 7.01 18.92
CA VAL A 123 3.47 7.13 17.70
C VAL A 123 2.99 8.58 17.60
N THR A 124 3.48 9.30 16.59
CA THR A 124 3.07 10.68 16.33
C THR A 124 1.79 10.64 15.51
N ASP A 125 0.72 11.31 15.97
CA ASP A 125 -0.61 11.29 15.32
C ASP A 125 -1.19 9.87 15.11
N PRO A 126 -1.39 9.08 16.19
CA PRO A 126 -2.04 7.79 16.06
C PRO A 126 -3.47 8.03 15.61
N ASP A 127 -3.83 7.61 14.40
CA ASP A 127 -5.21 7.19 14.19
C ASP A 127 -5.32 5.81 14.85
N PRO A 128 -5.89 5.70 16.07
CA PRO A 128 -5.90 4.45 16.81
C PRO A 128 -6.69 3.35 16.08
N GLN A 129 -7.47 3.69 15.05
CA GLN A 129 -8.19 2.73 14.22
C GLN A 129 -7.35 2.16 13.07
N LEU A 130 -6.28 2.84 12.65
CA LEU A 130 -5.48 2.46 11.48
C LEU A 130 -4.04 2.02 11.84
N TYR A 131 -3.42 2.60 12.87
CA TYR A 131 -2.03 2.29 13.25
C TYR A 131 -1.70 2.74 14.68
N ASP A 132 -1.12 1.82 15.45
CA ASP A 132 -0.79 2.04 16.86
C ASP A 132 0.53 1.38 17.25
N ALA A 133 0.87 1.53 18.54
CA ALA A 133 2.08 0.99 19.15
C ALA A 133 2.27 -0.52 18.86
N ASP A 134 1.20 -1.31 18.88
CA ASP A 134 1.31 -2.75 18.68
C ASP A 134 1.71 -3.11 17.25
N LEU A 135 1.21 -2.36 16.26
CA LEU A 135 1.60 -2.54 14.86
C LEU A 135 3.07 -2.15 14.63
N TYR A 136 3.52 -1.03 15.20
CA TYR A 136 4.93 -0.64 15.18
C TYR A 136 5.81 -1.71 15.82
N ARG A 137 5.43 -2.21 17.00
CA ARG A 137 6.20 -3.24 17.71
C ARG A 137 6.25 -4.56 16.95
N ALA A 138 5.15 -4.95 16.33
CA ALA A 138 5.08 -6.17 15.52
C ALA A 138 6.02 -6.10 14.30
N ILE A 139 6.06 -4.96 13.61
CA ILE A 139 6.82 -4.83 12.36
C ILE A 139 8.30 -4.49 12.60
N LEU A 140 8.58 -3.58 13.54
CA LEU A 140 9.90 -2.98 13.73
C LEU A 140 10.63 -3.49 14.99
N GLY A 141 9.89 -4.10 15.92
CA GLY A 141 10.38 -4.35 17.27
C GLY A 141 10.33 -3.08 18.16
N PRO A 142 10.78 -3.19 19.41
CA PRO A 142 10.68 -2.10 20.39
C PRO A 142 11.62 -0.94 20.05
N GLY A 143 11.14 0.29 20.23
CA GLY A 143 11.91 1.53 20.21
C GLY A 143 12.64 1.83 18.89
N THR A 144 12.22 1.22 17.79
CA THR A 144 12.92 1.28 16.49
C THR A 144 12.07 1.99 15.45
N THR A 145 12.66 2.95 14.73
CA THR A 145 12.01 3.61 13.58
C THR A 145 12.18 2.81 12.29
N GLN A 146 11.34 3.06 11.28
CA GLN A 146 11.47 2.36 10.00
C GLN A 146 12.86 2.56 9.37
N LEU A 147 13.39 3.79 9.42
CA LEU A 147 14.71 4.10 8.87
C LEU A 147 15.83 3.38 9.63
N GLN A 148 15.75 3.28 10.95
CA GLN A 148 16.70 2.51 11.75
C GLN A 148 16.64 1.02 11.39
N ALA A 149 15.43 0.45 11.33
CA ALA A 149 15.22 -0.96 10.97
C ALA A 149 15.75 -1.26 9.56
N ALA A 150 15.50 -0.38 8.58
CA ALA A 150 16.03 -0.52 7.22
C ALA A 150 17.56 -0.50 7.22
N LEU A 151 18.19 0.52 7.80
CA LEU A 151 19.65 0.68 7.78
C LEU A 151 20.39 -0.42 8.55
N ALA A 152 19.78 -1.00 9.59
CA ALA A 152 20.33 -2.15 10.31
C ALA A 152 20.53 -3.38 9.39
N ARG A 153 19.79 -3.47 8.27
CA ARG A 153 19.95 -4.52 7.26
C ARG A 153 21.13 -4.28 6.33
N LYS A 154 21.77 -3.11 6.40
CA LYS A 154 22.82 -2.65 5.48
C LYS A 154 22.34 -2.88 4.03
N PRO A 155 21.27 -2.23 3.57
CA PRO A 155 20.72 -2.49 2.24
C PRO A 155 21.66 -2.05 1.11
N LEU A 156 21.61 -2.74 -0.02
CA LEU A 156 22.14 -2.26 -1.31
C LEU A 156 21.02 -1.71 -2.20
N PHE A 157 19.86 -2.37 -2.16
CA PHE A 157 18.65 -1.95 -2.85
C PHE A 157 17.61 -1.47 -1.84
N ALA A 158 16.93 -0.38 -2.15
CA ALA A 158 15.78 0.06 -1.37
C ALA A 158 14.66 0.60 -2.25
N THR A 159 13.41 0.34 -1.86
CA THR A 159 12.25 1.03 -2.43
C THR A 159 11.53 1.81 -1.35
N VAL A 160 11.14 3.05 -1.64
CA VAL A 160 10.42 3.93 -0.73
C VAL A 160 9.10 4.36 -1.39
N TRP A 161 7.98 3.91 -0.83
CA TRP A 161 6.64 4.37 -1.22
C TRP A 161 5.93 4.92 0.02
N ILE A 162 6.04 6.24 0.21
CA ILE A 162 5.57 6.97 1.39
C ILE A 162 5.10 8.37 0.97
N GLY A 163 4.25 8.98 1.79
CA GLY A 163 3.64 10.29 1.51
C GLY A 163 2.14 10.22 1.23
N ASN A 164 1.58 9.01 1.09
CA ASN A 164 0.17 8.83 0.78
C ASN A 164 -0.69 9.31 1.96
N ASN A 165 -0.33 8.91 3.19
CA ASN A 165 -1.08 9.24 4.40
C ASN A 165 -0.96 10.72 4.83
N ASP A 166 0.10 11.40 4.40
CA ASP A 166 0.28 12.84 4.62
C ASP A 166 -0.87 13.67 4.05
N VAL A 167 -1.53 13.18 2.99
CA VAL A 167 -2.66 13.86 2.34
C VAL A 167 -3.95 13.03 2.37
N LEU A 168 -3.91 11.70 2.21
CA LEU A 168 -5.10 10.84 2.15
C LEU A 168 -5.92 10.91 3.45
N LEU A 169 -5.28 10.76 4.61
CA LEU A 169 -5.98 10.69 5.90
C LEU A 169 -6.79 11.96 6.20
N PRO A 170 -6.22 13.18 6.11
CA PRO A 170 -7.01 14.40 6.22
C PRO A 170 -8.09 14.53 5.14
N THR A 171 -7.80 14.15 3.90
CA THR A 171 -8.75 14.23 2.78
C THR A 171 -9.98 13.34 3.00
N LEU A 172 -9.80 12.11 3.48
CA LEU A 172 -10.91 11.19 3.80
C LEU A 172 -11.82 11.72 4.92
N ARG A 173 -11.34 12.68 5.71
CA ARG A 173 -12.09 13.34 6.79
C ARG A 173 -12.63 14.72 6.40
N GLY A 174 -12.55 15.10 5.12
CA GLY A 174 -13.00 16.40 4.62
C GLY A 174 -12.07 17.57 4.99
N ARG A 175 -10.84 17.27 5.43
CA ARG A 175 -9.91 18.27 5.99
C ARG A 175 -8.55 18.29 5.30
N PRO A 176 -8.46 18.42 3.95
CA PRO A 176 -7.15 18.44 3.27
C PRO A 176 -6.27 19.64 3.68
N ASP A 177 -6.85 20.67 4.33
CA ASP A 177 -6.11 21.74 5.00
C ASP A 177 -5.18 21.25 6.12
N GLN A 178 -5.43 20.06 6.67
CA GLN A 178 -4.62 19.40 7.70
C GLN A 178 -3.59 18.42 7.14
N ALA A 179 -3.39 18.38 5.82
CA ALA A 179 -2.28 17.62 5.23
C ALA A 179 -0.92 18.14 5.72
N THR A 180 0.11 17.29 5.68
CA THR A 180 1.47 17.70 6.05
C THR A 180 1.90 18.91 5.20
N PRO A 181 2.32 20.04 5.79
CA PRO A 181 2.75 21.19 4.98
C PRO A 181 3.88 20.81 4.01
N LEU A 182 3.85 21.33 2.78
CA LEU A 182 4.82 21.00 1.73
C LEU A 182 6.27 21.20 2.17
N GLU A 183 6.54 22.24 2.97
CA GLU A 183 7.86 22.52 3.51
C GLU A 183 8.34 21.40 4.45
N SER A 184 7.51 20.99 5.42
CA SER A 184 7.80 19.89 6.34
C SER A 184 7.97 18.57 5.60
N PHE A 185 7.06 18.27 4.65
CA PHE A 185 7.16 17.09 3.78
C PHE A 185 8.51 17.07 3.05
N ARG A 186 8.90 18.19 2.42
CA ARG A 186 10.16 18.31 1.69
C ARG A 186 11.37 18.10 2.60
N ALA A 187 11.37 18.68 3.79
CA ALA A 187 12.47 18.56 4.74
C ALA A 187 12.66 17.10 5.20
N ASP A 188 11.57 16.43 5.59
CA ASP A 188 11.60 15.05 6.05
C ASP A 188 11.95 14.09 4.90
N TYR A 189 11.37 14.29 3.72
CA TYR A 189 11.66 13.44 2.55
C TYR A 189 13.13 13.59 2.10
N THR A 190 13.66 14.81 2.14
CA THR A 190 15.09 15.07 1.87
C THR A 190 15.96 14.30 2.86
N THR A 191 15.65 14.41 4.15
CA THR A 191 16.37 13.71 5.23
C THR A 191 16.31 12.20 5.06
N LEU A 192 15.14 11.65 4.71
CA LEU A 192 14.95 10.22 4.46
C LEU A 192 15.87 9.72 3.34
N VAL A 193 15.82 10.38 2.18
CA VAL A 193 16.63 9.99 1.01
C VAL A 193 18.12 10.13 1.31
N ASP A 194 18.55 11.25 1.92
CA ASP A 194 19.96 11.47 2.28
C ASP A 194 20.49 10.39 3.22
N ARG A 195 19.72 10.04 4.25
CA ARG A 195 20.13 9.03 5.24
C ARG A 195 20.18 7.62 4.66
N LEU A 196 19.31 7.28 3.71
CA LEU A 196 19.37 6.00 3.00
C LEU A 196 20.63 5.90 2.13
N LEU A 197 20.94 6.95 1.37
CA LEU A 197 22.15 7.00 0.53
C LEU A 197 23.43 6.98 1.38
N ALA A 198 23.51 7.82 2.42
CA ALA A 198 24.63 7.83 3.36
C ALA A 198 24.78 6.51 4.12
N GLY A 199 23.67 5.78 4.31
CA GLY A 199 23.64 4.44 4.89
C GLY A 199 24.13 3.31 3.99
N GLY A 200 24.51 3.61 2.74
CA GLY A 200 25.10 2.66 1.80
C GLY A 200 24.15 2.04 0.79
N VAL A 201 22.91 2.56 0.66
CA VAL A 201 22.01 2.17 -0.43
C VAL A 201 22.60 2.66 -1.75
N GLN A 202 22.85 1.74 -2.68
CA GLN A 202 23.39 2.04 -4.01
C GLN A 202 22.30 2.17 -5.07
N HIS A 203 21.20 1.43 -4.90
CA HIS A 203 20.09 1.35 -5.83
C HIS A 203 18.79 1.70 -5.11
N LEU A 204 18.55 3.00 -4.96
CA LEU A 204 17.33 3.53 -4.35
C LEU A 204 16.28 3.80 -5.44
N VAL A 205 15.05 3.37 -5.22
CA VAL A 205 13.87 3.80 -5.99
C VAL A 205 12.91 4.50 -5.04
N VAL A 206 12.50 5.71 -5.41
CA VAL A 206 11.41 6.42 -4.74
C VAL A 206 10.16 6.39 -5.61
N MET A 207 8.99 6.30 -5.00
CA MET A 207 7.72 6.25 -5.72
C MET A 207 6.91 7.52 -5.51
N THR A 208 6.20 7.96 -6.55
CA THR A 208 5.27 9.09 -6.46
C THR A 208 4.06 8.75 -5.57
N VAL A 209 3.49 9.77 -4.94
CA VAL A 209 2.19 9.70 -4.26
C VAL A 209 1.09 9.60 -5.34
N PRO A 210 0.20 8.59 -5.31
CA PRO A 210 -0.91 8.51 -6.24
C PRO A 210 -1.93 9.60 -5.94
N ASP A 211 -2.76 9.96 -6.91
CA ASP A 211 -3.88 10.88 -6.67
C ASP A 211 -4.88 10.22 -5.71
N VAL A 212 -4.79 10.63 -4.44
CA VAL A 212 -5.59 10.12 -3.32
C VAL A 212 -7.07 10.45 -3.47
N THR A 213 -7.42 11.40 -4.35
CA THR A 213 -8.81 11.78 -4.62
C THR A 213 -9.51 10.83 -5.58
N ARG A 214 -8.74 9.95 -6.25
CA ARG A 214 -9.25 8.92 -7.19
C ARG A 214 -9.53 7.57 -6.51
N VAL A 215 -9.36 7.45 -5.19
CA VAL A 215 -9.66 6.21 -4.46
C VAL A 215 -11.18 5.99 -4.38
N PRO A 216 -11.69 4.77 -4.60
CA PRO A 216 -13.12 4.47 -4.46
C PRO A 216 -13.73 4.77 -3.09
N ALA A 217 -12.90 4.87 -2.04
CA ALA A 217 -13.33 5.23 -0.70
C ALA A 217 -13.81 6.69 -0.57
N LEU A 218 -13.52 7.57 -1.52
CA LEU A 218 -14.17 8.88 -1.61
C LEU A 218 -15.46 8.75 -2.41
N ILE A 219 -16.56 8.55 -1.69
CA ILE A 219 -17.85 8.25 -2.29
C ILE A 219 -18.55 9.57 -2.63
N PRO A 220 -18.89 9.81 -3.91
CA PRO A 220 -19.57 11.04 -4.29
C PRO A 220 -20.99 11.06 -3.74
N VAL A 221 -21.43 12.22 -3.27
CA VAL A 221 -22.76 12.47 -2.70
C VAL A 221 -23.89 12.02 -3.62
N ARG A 222 -23.70 12.11 -4.96
CA ARG A 222 -24.69 11.61 -5.92
C ARG A 222 -25.01 10.12 -5.73
N GLN A 223 -24.02 9.30 -5.34
CA GLN A 223 -24.22 7.87 -5.06
C GLN A 223 -24.85 7.66 -3.67
N LEU A 224 -24.37 8.37 -2.65
CA LEU A 224 -24.92 8.29 -1.30
C LEU A 224 -26.40 8.71 -1.24
N ARG A 225 -26.80 9.67 -2.06
CA ARG A 225 -28.20 10.09 -2.22
C ARG A 225 -29.09 8.99 -2.79
N LEU A 226 -28.60 8.22 -3.77
CA LEU A 226 -29.35 7.07 -4.29
C LEU A 226 -29.54 5.97 -3.23
N ALA A 227 -28.62 5.89 -2.26
CA ALA A 227 -28.69 4.98 -1.13
C ALA A 227 -29.47 5.55 0.07
N GLY A 228 -29.96 6.79 0.02
CA GLY A 228 -30.66 7.45 1.13
C GLY A 228 -29.76 7.77 2.34
N LEU A 229 -28.45 7.89 2.13
CA LEU A 229 -27.45 8.09 3.20
C LEU A 229 -27.08 9.57 3.46
N VAL A 230 -27.75 10.51 2.80
CA VAL A 230 -27.51 11.97 2.94
C VAL A 230 -28.83 12.72 3.11
N ASP A 231 -28.77 13.88 3.78
CA ASP A 231 -29.91 14.78 3.97
C ASP A 231 -30.10 15.77 2.79
N ASP A 232 -31.10 16.65 2.90
CA ASP A 232 -31.44 17.63 1.84
C ASP A 232 -30.37 18.70 1.59
N SER A 233 -29.44 18.93 2.52
CA SER A 233 -28.33 19.90 2.33
C SER A 233 -27.42 19.49 1.16
N CYS A 234 -27.40 18.20 0.83
CA CYS A 234 -26.62 17.63 -0.25
C CYS A 234 -27.25 17.80 -1.64
N ARG A 235 -28.42 18.43 -1.76
CA ARG A 235 -29.10 18.62 -3.04
C ARG A 235 -28.33 19.60 -3.93
N GLY A 236 -27.84 19.10 -5.06
CA GLY A 236 -27.09 19.90 -6.05
C GLY A 236 -25.63 20.15 -5.67
N GLN A 237 -25.15 19.56 -4.57
CA GLN A 237 -23.76 19.67 -4.15
C GLN A 237 -22.88 18.66 -4.89
N ASP A 238 -21.69 19.10 -5.29
CA ASP A 238 -20.59 18.22 -5.70
C ASP A 238 -19.63 18.08 -4.52
N ALA A 239 -19.88 17.05 -3.71
CA ALA A 239 -19.14 16.74 -2.51
C ALA A 239 -18.96 15.22 -2.37
N TYR A 240 -18.03 14.84 -1.49
CA TYR A 240 -17.62 13.46 -1.28
C TYR A 240 -17.54 13.17 0.22
N PHE A 241 -17.77 11.92 0.60
CA PHE A 241 -17.50 11.44 1.96
C PHE A 241 -16.58 10.22 1.92
N GLY A 242 -15.69 10.13 2.90
CA GLY A 242 -14.91 8.92 3.13
C GLY A 242 -15.79 7.72 3.45
N SER A 243 -15.41 6.53 3.00
CA SER A 243 -16.17 5.28 3.15
C SER A 243 -16.48 4.94 4.60
N VAL A 244 -15.56 5.22 5.54
CA VAL A 244 -15.77 5.02 6.98
C VAL A 244 -16.89 5.94 7.51
N ILE A 245 -16.93 7.18 7.06
CA ILE A 245 -17.94 8.17 7.47
C ILE A 245 -19.30 7.80 6.88
N ALA A 246 -19.32 7.41 5.60
CA ALA A 246 -20.51 6.87 4.94
C ALA A 246 -21.04 5.60 5.62
N ALA A 247 -20.16 4.71 6.11
CA ALA A 247 -20.57 3.51 6.82
C ALA A 247 -21.25 3.82 8.16
N ARG A 248 -20.85 4.89 8.87
CA ARG A 248 -21.52 5.34 10.12
C ARG A 248 -22.93 5.86 9.84
N ALA A 249 -23.10 6.60 8.74
CA ALA A 249 -24.40 7.13 8.32
C ALA A 249 -25.48 6.03 8.17
N SER A 250 -25.08 4.85 7.68
CA SER A 250 -25.99 3.71 7.52
C SER A 250 -26.55 3.17 8.84
N LYS A 251 -25.92 3.49 9.98
CA LYS A 251 -26.28 2.99 11.32
C LYS A 251 -26.91 4.05 12.22
N GLU A 252 -26.64 5.33 11.94
CA GLU A 252 -26.95 6.44 12.85
C GLU A 252 -27.95 7.40 12.22
N SER A 253 -27.50 8.27 11.32
CA SER A 253 -28.32 9.31 10.68
C SER A 253 -27.76 9.69 9.30
N PRO A 254 -28.59 10.26 8.40
CA PRO A 254 -28.12 10.74 7.10
C PRO A 254 -27.03 11.81 7.25
N LEU A 255 -26.05 11.79 6.35
CA LEU A 255 -24.95 12.75 6.33
C LEU A 255 -25.40 14.12 5.82
N SER A 256 -24.86 15.17 6.42
CA SER A 256 -25.07 16.54 5.99
C SER A 256 -23.89 17.05 5.17
N CYS A 257 -24.14 17.65 4.00
CA CYS A 257 -23.10 18.28 3.18
C CYS A 257 -22.58 19.62 3.75
N ASN A 258 -23.17 20.09 4.84
CA ASN A 258 -22.64 21.22 5.62
C ASN A 258 -21.69 20.76 6.75
N ALA A 259 -21.55 19.45 6.96
CA ALA A 259 -20.66 18.90 7.97
C ALA A 259 -19.19 19.02 7.53
N PRO A 260 -18.23 19.17 8.46
CA PRO A 260 -16.81 19.28 8.12
C PRO A 260 -16.25 18.03 7.42
N GLU A 261 -16.92 16.89 7.52
CA GLU A 261 -16.56 15.64 6.85
C GLU A 261 -16.91 15.62 5.35
N ALA A 262 -17.77 16.55 4.90
CA ALA A 262 -18.17 16.67 3.51
C ALA A 262 -17.06 17.34 2.70
N LEU A 263 -16.25 16.54 2.01
CA LEU A 263 -15.18 17.04 1.15
C LEU A 263 -15.80 17.76 -0.06
N THR A 264 -15.73 19.08 -0.07
CA THR A 264 -16.27 19.92 -1.15
C THR A 264 -15.44 19.78 -2.43
N ALA A 265 -15.99 20.19 -3.57
CA ALA A 265 -15.22 20.24 -4.82
C ALA A 265 -13.97 21.15 -4.75
N ALA A 266 -13.96 22.18 -3.90
CA ALA A 266 -12.80 23.04 -3.71
C ALA A 266 -11.70 22.32 -2.91
N GLU A 267 -12.08 21.65 -1.82
CA GLU A 267 -11.17 20.84 -0.99
C GLU A 267 -10.66 19.62 -1.75
N TYR A 268 -11.47 19.00 -2.61
CA TYR A 268 -11.03 17.95 -3.54
C TYR A 268 -9.88 18.45 -4.42
N ARG A 269 -10.03 19.62 -5.05
CA ARG A 269 -8.95 20.22 -5.86
C ARG A 269 -7.75 20.63 -5.02
N GLN A 270 -7.96 21.07 -3.77
CA GLN A 270 -6.87 21.35 -2.84
C GLN A 270 -6.04 20.08 -2.56
N ALA A 271 -6.69 18.94 -2.30
CA ALA A 271 -6.00 17.67 -2.11
C ALA A 271 -5.18 17.26 -3.35
N GLN A 272 -5.73 17.45 -4.57
CA GLN A 272 -4.98 17.21 -5.81
C GLN A 272 -3.74 18.12 -5.92
N SER A 273 -3.88 19.41 -5.63
CA SER A 273 -2.76 20.35 -5.64
C SER A 273 -1.68 20.00 -4.61
N ILE A 274 -2.06 19.50 -3.43
CA ILE A 274 -1.12 19.00 -2.41
C ILE A 274 -0.34 17.79 -2.95
N VAL A 275 -1.02 16.81 -3.55
CA VAL A 275 -0.37 15.64 -4.17
C VAL A 275 0.62 16.07 -5.27
N GLU A 276 0.22 17.02 -6.12
CA GLU A 276 1.09 17.58 -7.16
C GLU A 276 2.34 18.23 -6.55
N GLY A 277 2.18 19.02 -5.48
CA GLY A 277 3.29 19.63 -4.74
C GLY A 277 4.25 18.62 -4.14
N TYR A 278 3.74 17.57 -3.49
CA TYR A 278 4.56 16.47 -2.97
C TYR A 278 5.32 15.75 -4.09
N ASN A 279 4.64 15.42 -5.19
CA ASN A 279 5.28 14.74 -6.31
C ASN A 279 6.34 15.59 -7.01
N ALA A 280 6.15 16.91 -7.09
CA ALA A 280 7.18 17.84 -7.54
C ALA A 280 8.41 17.80 -6.60
N ALA A 281 8.19 17.87 -5.28
CA ALA A 281 9.26 17.78 -4.30
C ALA A 281 10.02 16.43 -4.37
N ILE A 282 9.31 15.30 -4.48
CA ILE A 282 9.93 13.97 -4.64
C ILE A 282 10.85 13.96 -5.87
N ARG A 283 10.35 14.42 -7.02
CA ARG A 283 11.12 14.44 -8.27
C ARG A 283 12.35 15.35 -8.19
N GLU A 284 12.23 16.52 -7.58
CA GLU A 284 13.35 17.44 -7.39
C GLU A 284 14.42 16.86 -6.44
N ILE A 285 14.01 16.33 -5.28
CA ILE A 285 14.91 15.71 -4.30
C ILE A 285 15.67 14.54 -4.92
N ALA A 286 14.95 13.70 -5.67
CA ALA A 286 15.50 12.51 -6.32
C ALA A 286 16.46 12.90 -7.46
N ALA A 287 16.08 13.85 -8.32
CA ALA A 287 16.93 14.34 -9.40
C ALA A 287 18.25 14.93 -8.88
N ALA A 288 18.21 15.69 -7.78
CA ALA A 288 19.41 16.25 -7.14
C ALA A 288 20.39 15.19 -6.62
N ARG A 289 19.95 13.93 -6.49
CA ARG A 289 20.72 12.80 -5.93
C ARG A 289 20.92 11.66 -6.92
N GLY A 290 20.51 11.83 -8.18
CA GLY A 290 20.57 10.77 -9.18
C GLY A 290 19.70 9.55 -8.84
N VAL A 291 18.65 9.72 -8.04
CA VAL A 291 17.74 8.66 -7.63
C VAL A 291 16.59 8.56 -8.64
N PRO A 292 16.34 7.39 -9.27
CA PRO A 292 15.23 7.23 -10.18
C PRO A 292 13.87 7.23 -9.44
N VAL A 293 12.87 7.86 -10.07
CA VAL A 293 11.49 7.97 -9.56
C VAL A 293 10.57 7.03 -10.33
N PHE A 294 9.92 6.11 -9.62
CA PHE A 294 8.89 5.25 -10.19
C PHE A 294 7.52 5.93 -10.12
N ASP A 295 6.94 6.23 -11.28
CA ASP A 295 5.63 6.88 -11.40
C ASP A 295 4.50 5.85 -11.28
N VAL A 296 3.88 5.80 -10.10
CA VAL A 296 2.83 4.82 -9.78
C VAL A 296 1.55 5.05 -10.57
N THR A 297 1.33 6.27 -11.08
CA THR A 297 0.13 6.64 -11.83
C THR A 297 0.02 5.81 -13.11
N ARG A 298 1.16 5.52 -13.76
CA ARG A 298 1.20 4.68 -14.96
C ARG A 298 0.65 3.29 -14.70
N VAL A 299 0.96 2.70 -13.55
CA VAL A 299 0.41 1.40 -13.17
C VAL A 299 -1.08 1.51 -12.88
N LEU A 300 -1.49 2.52 -12.12
CA LEU A 300 -2.89 2.74 -11.76
C LEU A 300 -3.80 2.95 -12.97
N ASP A 301 -3.33 3.63 -14.02
CA ASP A 301 -4.12 3.85 -15.24
C ASP A 301 -4.26 2.59 -16.11
N MET A 302 -3.39 1.58 -15.91
CA MET A 302 -3.52 0.27 -16.56
C MET A 302 -4.48 -0.68 -15.83
N LEU A 303 -4.87 -0.36 -14.59
CA LEU A 303 -5.71 -1.24 -13.79
C LEU A 303 -7.19 -1.17 -14.27
N PRO A 304 -7.87 -2.32 -14.44
CA PRO A 304 -9.26 -2.35 -14.85
C PRO A 304 -10.17 -1.74 -13.77
N GLY A 305 -11.24 -1.06 -14.18
CA GLY A 305 -12.28 -0.57 -13.26
C GLY A 305 -12.60 0.93 -13.29
N ARG A 306 -12.36 1.64 -14.39
CA ARG A 306 -12.91 2.99 -14.59
C ARG A 306 -13.90 3.00 -15.76
N PRO A 307 -15.24 2.91 -15.54
CA PRO A 307 -15.97 2.72 -14.28
C PRO A 307 -16.19 1.24 -13.90
N LEU A 308 -16.31 1.01 -12.60
CA LEU A 308 -16.47 -0.28 -11.93
C LEU A 308 -17.75 -1.00 -12.37
N ILE A 309 -17.69 -2.31 -12.64
CA ILE A 309 -18.87 -3.19 -12.53
C ILE A 309 -18.77 -3.83 -11.13
N PRO A 310 -19.30 -3.18 -10.08
CA PRO A 310 -19.22 -3.69 -8.73
C PRO A 310 -20.01 -4.99 -8.61
N THR A 311 -19.48 -5.95 -7.86
CA THR A 311 -20.25 -7.09 -7.35
C THR A 311 -20.29 -7.01 -5.83
N ALA A 312 -21.22 -7.72 -5.18
CA ALA A 312 -21.26 -7.78 -3.72
C ALA A 312 -19.93 -8.29 -3.11
N ALA A 313 -19.20 -9.15 -3.82
CA ALA A 313 -17.91 -9.69 -3.40
C ALA A 313 -16.70 -8.78 -3.72
N SER A 314 -16.87 -7.82 -4.64
CA SER A 314 -15.83 -6.89 -5.08
C SER A 314 -16.48 -5.53 -5.38
N PRO A 315 -16.85 -4.78 -4.33
CA PRO A 315 -17.60 -3.53 -4.47
C PRO A 315 -16.78 -2.43 -5.17
N PHE A 316 -15.45 -2.56 -5.16
CA PHE A 316 -14.52 -1.63 -5.78
C PHE A 316 -13.74 -2.24 -6.95
N GLY A 317 -14.28 -3.31 -7.54
CA GLY A 317 -13.69 -4.01 -8.68
C GLY A 317 -12.38 -4.73 -8.33
N ARG A 318 -11.74 -5.29 -9.36
CA ARG A 318 -10.58 -6.19 -9.17
C ARG A 318 -9.33 -5.48 -8.66
N SER A 319 -9.24 -4.17 -8.79
CA SER A 319 -8.01 -3.40 -8.58
C SER A 319 -7.86 -2.85 -7.17
N PHE A 320 -8.96 -2.72 -6.44
CA PHE A 320 -9.00 -2.29 -5.05
C PHE A 320 -9.53 -3.41 -4.16
N SER A 321 -9.07 -3.43 -2.92
CA SER A 321 -9.60 -4.30 -1.87
C SER A 321 -10.94 -3.76 -1.32
N LEU A 322 -11.54 -4.42 -0.33
CA LEU A 322 -12.89 -4.13 0.13
C LEU A 322 -13.06 -2.78 0.85
N ASP A 323 -11.97 -2.07 1.16
CA ASP A 323 -12.02 -0.75 1.80
C ASP A 323 -12.10 0.42 0.79
N GLY A 324 -11.82 0.16 -0.49
CA GLY A 324 -11.80 1.16 -1.55
C GLY A 324 -10.62 2.14 -1.46
N VAL A 325 -9.63 1.86 -0.62
CA VAL A 325 -8.38 2.62 -0.47
C VAL A 325 -7.22 1.81 -1.00
N HIS A 326 -7.05 0.59 -0.48
CA HIS A 326 -5.84 -0.20 -0.70
C HIS A 326 -5.93 -1.02 -1.99
N PRO A 327 -4.82 -1.14 -2.74
CA PRO A 327 -4.73 -2.04 -3.89
C PRO A 327 -5.04 -3.48 -3.49
N SER A 328 -5.70 -4.24 -4.37
CA SER A 328 -5.88 -5.68 -4.16
C SER A 328 -4.58 -6.44 -4.43
N SER A 329 -4.53 -7.73 -4.06
CA SER A 329 -3.45 -8.64 -4.46
C SER A 329 -3.21 -8.67 -5.98
N PHE A 330 -4.26 -8.48 -6.79
CA PHE A 330 -4.11 -8.37 -8.25
C PHE A 330 -3.35 -7.10 -8.65
N ALA A 331 -3.65 -5.97 -8.02
CA ALA A 331 -2.94 -4.72 -8.31
C ALA A 331 -1.49 -4.77 -7.82
N HIS A 332 -1.22 -5.37 -6.66
CA HIS A 332 0.16 -5.58 -6.18
C HIS A 332 1.02 -6.40 -7.13
N GLN A 333 0.47 -7.45 -7.77
CA GLN A 333 1.18 -8.22 -8.81
C GLN A 333 1.58 -7.33 -10.00
N ARG A 334 0.74 -6.38 -10.38
CA ARG A 334 1.05 -5.41 -11.45
C ARG A 334 2.11 -4.42 -11.01
N PHE A 335 2.02 -3.87 -9.80
CA PHE A 335 3.07 -3.02 -9.24
C PHE A 335 4.42 -3.72 -9.19
N ALA A 336 4.49 -4.95 -8.66
CA ALA A 336 5.72 -5.72 -8.60
C ALA A 336 6.33 -5.97 -9.99
N ARG A 337 5.48 -6.29 -10.98
CA ARG A 337 5.93 -6.50 -12.37
C ARG A 337 6.48 -5.22 -12.99
N GLU A 338 5.74 -4.12 -12.92
CA GLU A 338 6.15 -2.85 -13.53
C GLU A 338 7.37 -2.25 -12.84
N LEU A 339 7.49 -2.46 -11.52
CA LEU A 339 8.69 -2.10 -10.77
C LEU A 339 9.89 -2.96 -11.18
N ALA A 340 9.70 -4.27 -11.41
CA ALA A 340 10.77 -5.13 -11.94
C ALA A 340 11.27 -4.66 -13.32
N VAL A 341 10.33 -4.31 -14.23
CA VAL A 341 10.67 -3.71 -15.53
C VAL A 341 11.48 -2.43 -15.36
N PHE A 342 11.01 -1.54 -14.48
CA PHE A 342 11.69 -0.28 -14.20
C PHE A 342 13.09 -0.48 -13.64
N MET A 343 13.28 -1.36 -12.67
CA MET A 343 14.59 -1.62 -12.06
C MET A 343 15.58 -2.26 -13.04
N ASN A 344 15.11 -3.16 -13.90
CA ASN A 344 15.95 -3.72 -14.97
C ASN A 344 16.46 -2.62 -15.91
N GLN A 345 15.63 -1.62 -16.22
CA GLN A 345 16.00 -0.49 -17.07
C GLN A 345 16.95 0.50 -16.36
N GLN A 346 16.72 0.79 -15.08
CA GLN A 346 17.50 1.80 -14.35
C GLN A 346 18.83 1.27 -13.82
N PHE A 347 18.90 0.00 -13.44
CA PHE A 347 20.06 -0.55 -12.72
C PHE A 347 20.72 -1.74 -13.42
N GLY A 348 20.21 -2.15 -14.59
CA GLY A 348 20.73 -3.33 -15.29
C GLY A 348 20.50 -4.63 -14.52
N THR A 349 19.52 -4.69 -13.61
CA THR A 349 19.11 -5.93 -12.97
C THR A 349 18.46 -6.88 -13.99
N ASP A 350 18.21 -8.12 -13.57
CA ASP A 350 17.52 -9.12 -14.38
C ASP A 350 16.41 -9.80 -13.57
N LEU A 351 15.45 -8.98 -13.12
CA LEU A 351 14.25 -9.41 -12.42
C LEU A 351 13.24 -10.00 -13.43
N ASP A 352 12.53 -11.07 -13.04
CA ASP A 352 11.50 -11.68 -13.87
C ASP A 352 10.34 -10.70 -14.12
N THR A 353 10.05 -10.41 -15.39
CA THR A 353 8.99 -9.49 -15.82
C THR A 353 7.79 -10.18 -16.44
N ARG A 354 7.75 -11.53 -16.40
CA ARG A 354 6.64 -12.33 -16.94
C ARG A 354 5.32 -12.04 -16.19
N PRO A 355 4.17 -12.15 -16.89
CA PRO A 355 2.84 -11.89 -16.32
C PRO A 355 2.49 -12.75 -15.10
#